data_AF-M7NQF1-F1
#
_entry.id   AF-M7NQF1-F1
#
_cell.length_a   1.000
_cell.length_b   1.000
_cell.length_c   1.000
_cell.angle_alpha   90.00
_cell.angle_beta   90.00
_cell.angle_gamma   90.00
#
_symmetry.space_group_name_H-M   'P 1'
#
loop_
_entity.id
_entity.type
_entity.pdbx_description
1 polymer ?
#
loop_
_entity_poly.entity_id
_entity_poly.type
_entity_poly.pdbx_seq_one_letter_code
_entity_poly.pdbx_strand_id
1 'polypeptide(L)' 'MKQTWLDRVLNQKFFLYTFVVVITLAVAVHIWSDKICSPDEWSDEMLREWLQKNHIFFEETDSRGVLIKKVKISLKKP' A
#
# COMPACT_ATOMS: atom_id res chain seq x y z
N MET A 1 41.13 -22.71 9.15
CA MET A 1 40.29 -23.19 8.04
C MET A 1 40.46 -22.24 6.86
N LYS A 2 40.92 -22.72 5.70
CA LYS A 2 41.08 -21.89 4.50
C LYS A 2 39.70 -21.73 3.85
N GLN A 3 39.13 -20.51 3.88
CA GLN A 3 37.93 -20.19 3.11
C GLN A 3 38.21 -20.48 1.63
N THR A 4 37.46 -21.40 1.05
CA THR A 4 37.62 -21.75 -0.37
C THR A 4 36.95 -20.69 -1.23
N TRP A 5 37.40 -20.54 -2.48
CA TRP A 5 36.80 -19.60 -3.43
C TRP A 5 35.29 -19.87 -3.62
N LEU A 6 34.89 -21.14 -3.53
CA LEU A 6 33.49 -21.58 -3.55
C LEU A 6 32.66 -21.02 -2.38
N ASP A 7 33.20 -21.00 -1.16
CA ASP A 7 32.50 -20.42 0.01
C ASP A 7 32.20 -18.94 -0.19
N ARG A 8 33.13 -18.20 -0.83
CA ARG A 8 32.98 -16.78 -1.13
C ARG A 8 31.88 -16.53 -2.17
N VAL A 9 31.84 -17.33 -3.22
CA VAL A 9 30.84 -17.21 -4.31
C VAL A 9 29.44 -17.65 -3.84
N LEU A 10 29.36 -18.73 -3.05
CA LEU A 10 28.11 -19.19 -2.46
C LEU A 10 27.54 -18.14 -1.49
N ASN A 11 28.38 -17.57 -0.62
CA ASN A 11 27.94 -16.53 0.32
C ASN A 11 27.46 -15.26 -0.40
N GLN A 12 28.13 -14.86 -1.48
CA GLN A 12 27.72 -13.70 -2.28
C GLN A 12 26.36 -13.94 -2.96
N LYS A 13 26.14 -15.13 -3.55
CA LYS A 13 24.86 -15.48 -4.16
C LYS A 13 23.74 -15.54 -3.11
N PHE A 14 24.02 -16.14 -1.95
CA PHE A 14 23.06 -16.20 -0.83
C PHE A 14 22.68 -14.81 -0.33
N PHE A 15 23.67 -13.90 -0.23
CA PHE A 15 23.44 -12.51 0.13
C PHE A 15 22.56 -11.77 -0.89
N LEU A 16 22.80 -11.98 -2.19
CA LEU A 16 21.97 -11.37 -3.23
C LEU A 16 20.54 -11.92 -3.22
N TYR A 17 20.34 -13.23 -3.07
CA TYR A 17 18.99 -13.81 -3.00
C TYR A 17 18.25 -13.34 -1.76
N THR A 18 18.89 -13.32 -0.59
CA THR A 18 18.28 -12.83 0.64
C THR A 18 17.93 -11.34 0.56
N PHE A 19 18.82 -10.52 0.00
CA PHE A 19 18.55 -9.10 -0.21
C PHE A 19 17.34 -8.86 -1.13
N VAL A 20 17.25 -9.58 -2.25
CA VAL A 20 16.10 -9.49 -3.16
C VAL A 20 14.82 -9.89 -2.45
N VAL A 21 14.81 -11.01 -1.72
CA VAL A 21 13.63 -11.48 -0.97
C VAL A 21 13.18 -10.45 0.07
N VAL A 22 14.12 -9.87 0.83
CA VAL A 22 13.81 -8.84 1.85
C VAL A 22 13.21 -7.59 1.21
N ILE A 23 13.76 -7.13 0.08
CA ILE A 23 13.20 -5.98 -0.64
C ILE A 23 11.81 -6.29 -1.19
N THR A 24 11.62 -7.45 -1.82
CA THR A 24 10.31 -7.84 -2.34
C THR A 24 9.27 -7.91 -1.22
N LEU A 25 9.64 -8.45 -0.05
CA LEU A 25 8.76 -8.50 1.11
C LEU A 25 8.44 -7.09 1.63
N ALA A 26 9.43 -6.20 1.73
CA ALA A 26 9.25 -4.82 2.18
C ALA A 26 8.32 -4.03 1.23
N VAL A 27 8.51 -4.17 -0.09
CA VAL A 27 7.65 -3.54 -1.09
C VAL A 27 6.23 -4.10 -1.03
N ALA A 28 6.07 -5.42 -0.87
CA ALA A 28 4.75 -6.04 -0.72
C ALA A 28 4.03 -5.53 0.54
N VAL A 29 4.72 -5.42 1.68
CA VAL A 29 4.17 -4.86 2.92
C VAL A 29 3.81 -3.39 2.74
N HIS A 30 4.66 -2.60 2.08
CA HIS A 30 4.38 -1.18 1.87
C HIS A 30 3.15 -0.96 0.97
N ILE A 31 3.01 -1.74 -0.11
CA ILE A 31 1.84 -1.69 -0.99
C ILE A 31 0.58 -2.19 -0.27
N TRP A 32 0.72 -3.18 0.63
CA TRP A 32 -0.42 -3.72 1.35
C TRP A 32 -0.85 -2.81 2.51
N SER A 33 0.10 -2.13 3.16
CA SER A 33 -0.19 -1.11 4.17
C SER A 33 -1.00 0.05 3.60
N ASP A 34 -0.71 0.48 2.37
CA ASP A 34 -1.49 1.52 1.67
C ASP A 34 -2.93 1.07 1.40
N LYS A 35 -3.17 -0.25 1.24
CA LYS A 35 -4.50 -0.83 1.01
C LYS A 35 -5.30 -1.09 2.28
N ILE A 36 -4.70 -0.99 3.47
CA ILE A 36 -5.38 -1.23 4.76
C ILE A 36 -5.86 0.08 5.40
N CYS A 37 -5.57 1.24 4.80
CA CYS A 37 -6.12 2.50 5.30
C CYS A 37 -7.64 2.50 5.17
N SER A 38 -8.32 2.54 6.32
CA SER A 38 -9.76 2.70 6.38
C SER A 38 -10.16 4.08 5.81
N PRO A 39 -11.38 4.26 5.27
CA PRO A 39 -11.81 5.57 4.78
C PRO A 39 -11.75 6.67 5.84
N ASP A 40 -11.72 6.31 7.13
CA ASP A 40 -11.58 7.25 8.24
C ASP A 40 -10.15 7.82 8.36
N GLU A 41 -9.14 7.08 7.89
CA GLU A 41 -7.72 7.44 7.93
C GLU A 41 -7.27 8.21 6.67
N TRP A 42 -8.10 8.26 5.63
CA TRP A 42 -7.77 8.95 4.38
C TRP A 42 -7.75 10.47 4.58
N SER A 43 -6.85 11.17 3.89
CA SER A 43 -6.90 12.64 3.84
C SER A 43 -8.17 13.12 3.11
N ASP A 44 -8.56 14.38 3.35
CA ASP A 44 -9.73 14.96 2.65
C ASP A 44 -9.54 14.95 1.13
N GLU A 45 -8.31 15.14 0.66
CA GLU A 45 -7.93 15.02 -0.75
C GLU A 45 -8.15 13.60 -1.27
N MET A 46 -7.67 12.58 -0.57
CA MET A 46 -7.88 11.18 -0.97
C MET A 46 -9.36 10.80 -1.02
N LEU A 47 -10.17 11.30 -0.09
CA LEU A 47 -11.62 11.07 -0.09
C LEU A 47 -12.27 11.69 -1.34
N ARG A 48 -11.90 12.93 -1.70
CA ARG A 48 -12.42 13.62 -2.88
C ARG A 48 -11.97 12.96 -4.17
N GLU A 49 -10.68 12.63 -4.28
CA GLU A 49 -10.12 11.91 -5.44
C GLU A 49 -10.79 10.55 -5.64
N TRP A 50 -11.00 9.80 -4.55
CA TRP A 50 -11.67 8.51 -4.62
C TRP A 50 -13.13 8.67 -5.06
N LEU A 51 -13.87 9.62 -4.50
CA LEU A 51 -15.25 9.90 -4.91
C LEU A 51 -15.34 10.31 -6.38
N GLN A 52 -14.43 11.16 -6.84
CA GLN A 52 -14.33 11.59 -8.23
C GLN A 52 -14.02 10.41 -9.17
N LYS A 53 -13.05 9.55 -8.80
CA LYS A 53 -12.68 8.34 -9.55
C LYS A 53 -13.81 7.33 -9.67
N ASN A 54 -14.70 7.28 -8.67
CA ASN A 54 -15.86 6.40 -8.65
C ASN A 54 -17.14 7.07 -9.20
N HIS A 55 -17.01 8.27 -9.80
CA HIS A 55 -18.13 9.06 -10.35
C HIS A 55 -19.26 9.31 -9.33
N ILE A 56 -18.90 9.47 -8.05
CA ILE A 56 -19.84 9.76 -6.97
C ILE A 56 -19.92 11.28 -6.79
N PHE A 57 -21.13 11.81 -6.86
CA PHE A 57 -21.37 13.24 -6.66
C PHE A 57 -21.10 13.65 -5.21
N PHE A 58 -20.26 14.66 -5.02
CA PHE A 58 -20.02 15.34 -3.76
C PHE A 58 -19.92 16.85 -3.99
N GLU A 59 -20.29 17.63 -2.99
CA GLU A 59 -20.14 19.09 -3.03
C GLU A 59 -18.79 19.49 -2.44
N GLU A 60 -18.22 20.59 -2.92
CA GLU A 60 -16.95 21.07 -2.38
C GLU A 60 -17.08 21.51 -0.92
N THR A 61 -18.27 21.97 -0.54
CA THR A 61 -18.71 22.35 0.81
C THR A 61 -19.07 21.16 1.71
N ASP A 62 -19.10 19.93 1.19
CA ASP A 62 -19.42 18.76 2.00
C ASP A 62 -18.40 18.58 3.14
N SER A 63 -18.90 18.39 4.35
CA SER A 63 -18.05 18.08 5.50
C SER A 63 -17.38 16.71 5.33
N ARG A 64 -16.17 16.55 5.90
CA ARG A 64 -15.40 15.29 5.89
C ARG A 64 -16.25 14.06 6.29
N GLY A 65 -17.12 14.19 7.30
CA GLY A 65 -18.01 13.12 7.73
C GLY A 65 -19.00 12.66 6.65
N VAL A 66 -19.48 13.58 5.81
CA VAL A 66 -20.36 13.27 4.67
C VAL A 66 -19.58 12.55 3.57
N LEU A 67 -18.37 13.01 3.26
CA LEU A 67 -17.49 12.36 2.28
C LEU A 67 -17.18 10.92 2.67
N ILE A 68 -16.74 10.68 3.91
CA ILE A 68 -16.48 9.33 4.45
C ILE A 68 -17.72 8.45 4.36
N LYS A 69 -18.89 8.99 4.72
CA LYS A 69 -20.15 8.23 4.67
C LYS A 69 -20.49 7.80 3.23
N LYS A 70 -20.32 8.69 2.25
CA LYS A 70 -20.52 8.37 0.83
C LYS A 70 -19.55 7.28 0.36
N VAL A 71 -18.27 7.36 0.72
CA VAL A 71 -17.25 6.33 0.42
C VAL A 71 -17.64 4.98 1.02
N LYS A 72 -17.97 4.94 2.31
CA LYS A 72 -18.38 3.71 3.02
C LYS A 72 -19.63 3.06 2.43
N ILE A 73 -20.61 3.87 1.99
CA ILE A 73 -21.82 3.36 1.32
C ILE A 73 -21.45 2.71 -0.02
N SER A 74 -20.58 3.34 -0.80
CA SER A 74 -20.17 2.82 -2.10
C SER A 74 -19.32 1.56 -1.99
N LEU A 75 -18.44 1.45 -0.99
CA LEU A 75 -17.64 0.26 -0.73
C LEU A 75 -18.47 -0.94 -0.25
N LYS A 76 -19.66 -0.68 0.31
CA LYS A 76 -20.60 -1.74 0.77
C LYS A 76 -21.49 -2.29 -0.36
N LYS A 77 -21.46 -1.71 -1.55
CA LYS A 77 -22.28 -2.18 -2.68
C LYS A 77 -21.66 -3.48 -3.24
N PRO A 78 -22.45 -4.58 -3.36
CA PRO A 78 -21.95 -5.87 -3.84
C PRO A 78 -21.57 -5.84 -5.33
#